data_AF-A0A937MUY5-F1
#
_entry.id   AF-A0A937MUY5-F1
#
_cell.length_a   1.000
_cell.length_b   1.000
_cell.length_c   1.000
_cell.angle_alpha   90.00
_cell.angle_beta   90.00
_cell.angle_gamma   90.00
#
_symmetry.space_group_name_H-M   'P 1'
#
loop_
_entity.id
_entity.type
_entity.pdbx_description
1 polymer ?
#
loop_
_entity_poly.entity_id
_entity_poly.type
_entity_poly.pdbx_seq_one_letter_code
_entity_poly.pdbx_strand_id
1 'polypeptide(L)'
;MLAFKNNIYDTSSLGKLTPSPDPNYNSSFDPRHFVEVALNQEEEVLSFIERQPQEYWREDFSQFYPHAGRINSMYALKEILRILQFGLDDTSCWQHMNTYHFCFLYDVFVRFSFNYNHDNLQEKLLNLPELEGKPVFLGIFISNYFFNKAFLVDPEHFNSLEREDKITLGYDGPHLFAVVNGLTPTREEMSLKESQDYPYTVFV
;
A
#
# COMPACT_ATOMS: atom_id res chain seq x y z
N MET A 1 8.61 -7.34 9.89
CA MET A 1 7.19 -7.69 9.69
C MET A 1 6.43 -6.40 9.61
N LEU A 2 5.77 -6.13 8.49
CA LEU A 2 5.04 -4.88 8.30
C LEU A 2 3.79 -4.83 9.17
N ALA A 3 3.66 -3.76 9.96
CA ALA A 3 2.48 -3.52 10.77
C ALA A 3 1.37 -2.87 9.92
N PHE A 4 0.33 -3.64 9.62
CA PHE A 4 -0.94 -3.16 9.07
C PHE A 4 -1.95 -2.94 10.20
N LYS A 5 -3.18 -2.54 9.88
CA LYS A 5 -4.29 -2.45 10.85
C LYS A 5 -4.69 -3.81 11.42
N ASN A 6 -4.69 -4.84 10.57
CA ASN A 6 -4.91 -6.24 10.95
C ASN A 6 -3.68 -7.05 10.54
N ASN A 7 -3.42 -8.15 11.26
CA ASN A 7 -2.24 -8.96 11.01
C ASN A 7 -2.34 -9.70 9.67
N ILE A 8 -1.42 -9.41 8.74
CA ILE A 8 -1.34 -10.12 7.46
C ILE A 8 -0.57 -11.45 7.58
N TYR A 9 0.22 -11.64 8.64
CA TYR A 9 1.06 -12.83 8.86
C TYR A 9 0.34 -13.94 9.63
N ASP A 10 -0.75 -13.62 10.33
CA ASP A 10 -1.56 -14.58 11.08
C ASP A 10 -3.04 -14.27 10.89
N THR A 11 -3.70 -15.11 10.11
CA THR A 11 -5.15 -15.05 9.82
C THR A 11 -5.97 -15.93 10.75
N SER A 12 -5.38 -16.54 11.79
CA SER A 12 -6.12 -17.35 12.77
C SER A 12 -6.91 -16.50 13.77
N SER A 13 -6.45 -15.28 14.03
CA SER A 13 -7.03 -14.32 14.98
C SER A 13 -7.63 -13.10 14.26
N LEU A 14 -8.41 -13.37 13.21
CA LEU A 14 -9.09 -12.31 12.46
C LEU A 14 -10.03 -11.54 13.39
N GLY A 15 -9.73 -10.26 13.60
CA GLY A 15 -10.65 -9.32 14.22
C GLY A 15 -11.95 -9.20 13.38
N LYS A 16 -12.79 -8.20 13.70
CA LYS A 16 -13.99 -7.94 12.88
C LYS A 16 -13.59 -7.46 11.48
N LEU A 17 -13.43 -8.40 10.54
CA LEU A 17 -13.23 -8.10 9.13
C LEU A 17 -14.52 -7.63 8.48
N THR A 18 -14.37 -6.75 7.50
CA THR A 18 -15.47 -6.38 6.60
C THR A 18 -15.90 -7.64 5.81
N PRO A 19 -17.21 -7.95 5.76
CA PRO A 19 -17.70 -9.10 5.01
C PRO A 19 -17.47 -8.93 3.52
N SER A 20 -17.06 -10.02 2.86
CA SER A 20 -16.92 -10.11 1.41
C SER A 20 -18.21 -10.56 0.73
N PRO A 21 -18.42 -10.19 -0.55
CA PRO A 21 -19.53 -10.70 -1.34
C PRO A 21 -19.57 -12.24 -1.41
N ASP A 22 -18.39 -12.87 -1.38
CA ASP A 22 -18.24 -14.32 -1.28
C ASP A 22 -17.95 -14.72 0.18
N PRO A 23 -18.82 -15.52 0.83
CA PRO A 23 -18.65 -15.95 2.22
C PRO A 23 -17.34 -16.69 2.51
N ASN A 24 -16.78 -17.36 1.51
CA ASN A 24 -15.55 -18.16 1.65
C ASN A 24 -14.29 -17.36 1.27
N TYR A 25 -14.43 -16.12 0.79
CA TYR A 25 -13.28 -15.33 0.33
C TYR A 25 -12.30 -15.06 1.46
N ASN A 26 -12.79 -14.60 2.62
CA ASN A 26 -11.91 -14.26 3.75
C ASN A 26 -11.18 -15.49 4.33
N SER A 27 -11.68 -16.71 4.12
CA SER A 27 -10.98 -17.93 4.53
C SER A 27 -9.93 -18.40 3.53
N SER A 28 -10.07 -18.03 2.26
CA SER A 28 -9.18 -18.46 1.18
C SER A 28 -8.11 -17.41 0.84
N PHE A 29 -8.43 -16.12 1.00
CA PHE A 29 -7.54 -15.03 0.62
C PHE A 29 -6.38 -14.89 1.61
N ASP A 30 -5.15 -15.02 1.09
CA ASP A 30 -3.92 -14.77 1.85
C ASP A 30 -3.49 -13.29 1.66
N PRO A 31 -3.65 -12.44 2.68
CA PRO A 31 -3.31 -11.03 2.58
C PRO A 31 -1.80 -10.79 2.47
N ARG A 32 -0.95 -11.65 3.04
CA ARG A 32 0.51 -11.50 2.94
C ARG A 32 0.97 -11.86 1.54
N HIS A 33 0.49 -12.98 1.00
CA HIS A 33 0.81 -13.40 -0.36
C HIS A 33 0.39 -12.35 -1.40
N PHE A 34 -0.79 -11.74 -1.22
CA PHE A 34 -1.21 -10.60 -2.03
C PHE A 34 -0.23 -9.43 -2.02
N VAL A 35 0.24 -9.01 -0.83
CA VAL A 35 1.22 -7.92 -0.72
C VAL A 35 2.55 -8.30 -1.37
N GLU A 36 3.01 -9.52 -1.15
CA GLU A 36 4.27 -10.06 -1.69
C GLU A 36 4.28 -10.03 -3.23
N VAL A 37 3.28 -10.63 -3.85
CA VAL A 37 3.20 -10.72 -5.32
C VAL A 37 3.03 -9.34 -5.95
N ALA A 38 2.23 -8.47 -5.34
CA ALA A 38 2.05 -7.10 -5.82
C ALA A 38 3.35 -6.28 -5.78
N LEU A 39 4.14 -6.40 -4.70
CA LEU A 39 5.45 -5.73 -4.61
C LEU A 39 6.46 -6.31 -5.59
N ASN A 40 6.51 -7.63 -5.75
CA ASN A 40 7.47 -8.27 -6.65
C ASN A 40 7.22 -7.90 -8.12
N GLN A 41 5.97 -7.82 -8.56
CA GLN A 41 5.65 -7.33 -9.91
C GLN A 41 6.01 -5.85 -10.11
N GLU A 42 6.08 -5.08 -9.04
CA GLU A 42 6.35 -3.64 -9.11
C GLU A 42 7.77 -3.32 -9.58
N GLU A 43 8.73 -4.23 -9.35
CA GLU A 43 10.09 -4.08 -9.84
C GLU A 43 10.14 -3.94 -11.37
N GLU A 44 9.30 -4.70 -12.09
CA GLU A 44 9.22 -4.66 -13.55
C GLU A 44 8.61 -3.35 -14.05
N VAL A 45 7.58 -2.83 -13.34
CA VAL A 45 6.93 -1.56 -13.66
C VAL A 45 7.88 -0.39 -13.47
N LEU A 46 8.59 -0.31 -12.34
CA LEU A 46 9.60 0.73 -12.12
C LEU A 46 10.76 0.62 -13.11
N SER A 47 11.20 -0.60 -13.41
CA SER A 47 12.23 -0.84 -14.43
C SER A 47 11.79 -0.42 -15.82
N PHE A 48 10.51 -0.57 -16.16
CA PHE A 48 9.94 -0.11 -17.41
C PHE A 48 9.97 1.42 -17.52
N ILE A 49 9.55 2.14 -16.46
CA ILE A 49 9.57 3.61 -16.42
C ILE A 49 11.01 4.13 -16.46
N GLU A 50 11.94 3.50 -15.72
CA GLU A 50 13.35 3.90 -15.68
C GLU A 50 14.05 3.83 -17.04
N ARG A 51 13.57 2.97 -17.94
CA ARG A 51 14.07 2.85 -19.32
C ARG A 51 13.49 3.90 -20.28
N GLN A 52 12.41 4.59 -19.90
CA GLN A 52 11.85 5.67 -20.71
C GLN A 52 12.74 6.92 -20.64
N PRO A 53 12.73 7.79 -21.67
CA PRO A 53 13.40 9.08 -21.60
C PRO A 53 12.92 9.91 -20.40
N GLN A 54 13.84 10.54 -19.68
CA GLN A 54 13.57 11.26 -18.44
C GLN A 54 12.54 12.39 -18.58
N GLU A 55 12.42 12.97 -19.78
CA GLU A 55 11.43 14.01 -20.10
C GLU A 55 9.97 13.54 -19.96
N TYR A 56 9.70 12.23 -20.02
CA TYR A 56 8.36 11.65 -19.86
C TYR A 56 8.10 11.09 -18.46
N TRP A 57 9.12 11.07 -17.58
CA TRP A 57 9.00 10.42 -16.28
C TRP A 57 7.90 11.03 -15.41
N ARG A 58 7.66 12.33 -15.51
CA ARG A 58 6.61 12.99 -14.72
C ARG A 58 5.23 12.45 -15.12
N GLU A 59 4.97 12.37 -16.40
CA GLU A 59 3.73 11.86 -16.98
C GLU A 59 3.58 10.37 -16.65
N ASP A 60 4.64 9.58 -16.85
CA ASP A 60 4.66 8.16 -16.50
C ASP A 60 4.38 7.94 -15.02
N PHE A 61 5.05 8.68 -14.12
CA PHE A 61 4.77 8.59 -12.69
C PHE A 61 3.31 8.92 -12.38
N SER A 62 2.73 9.94 -13.00
CA SER A 62 1.32 10.30 -12.76
C SER A 62 0.33 9.25 -13.27
N GLN A 63 0.68 8.53 -14.34
CA GLN A 63 -0.17 7.47 -14.91
C GLN A 63 -0.09 6.18 -14.12
N PHE A 64 1.12 5.75 -13.77
CA PHE A 64 1.34 4.53 -13.00
C PHE A 64 1.06 4.74 -11.51
N TYR A 65 1.30 5.94 -10.96
CA TYR A 65 1.14 6.24 -9.54
C TYR A 65 0.38 7.57 -9.35
N PRO A 66 -0.96 7.57 -9.49
CA PRO A 66 -1.77 8.78 -9.39
C PRO A 66 -1.56 9.59 -8.08
N HIS A 67 -1.14 8.92 -7.00
CA HIS A 67 -0.90 9.55 -5.70
C HIS A 67 0.59 9.62 -5.36
N ALA A 68 1.29 8.48 -5.35
CA ALA A 68 2.71 8.42 -4.99
C ALA A 68 3.62 9.05 -6.07
N GLY A 69 3.18 9.09 -7.32
CA GLY A 69 3.91 9.69 -8.44
C GLY A 69 4.12 11.19 -8.30
N ARG A 70 3.35 11.87 -7.43
CA ARG A 70 3.54 13.29 -7.08
C ARG A 70 4.93 13.56 -6.49
N ILE A 71 5.55 12.57 -5.84
CA ILE A 71 6.92 12.62 -5.32
C ILE A 71 7.93 12.91 -6.45
N ASN A 72 7.59 12.49 -7.68
CA ASN A 72 8.35 12.72 -8.91
C ASN A 72 9.85 12.37 -8.77
N SER A 73 10.14 11.24 -8.11
CA SER A 73 11.51 10.77 -7.86
C SER A 73 11.58 9.25 -8.02
N MET A 74 12.22 8.80 -9.12
CA MET A 74 12.49 7.38 -9.36
C MET A 74 13.22 6.73 -8.17
N TYR A 75 14.21 7.45 -7.63
CA TYR A 75 14.97 6.98 -6.48
C TYR A 75 14.07 6.71 -5.27
N ALA A 76 13.17 7.65 -4.94
CA ALA A 76 12.30 7.49 -3.78
C ALA A 76 11.33 6.31 -3.95
N LEU A 77 10.74 6.14 -5.13
CA LEU A 77 9.81 5.03 -5.40
C LEU A 77 10.52 3.66 -5.32
N LYS A 78 11.71 3.53 -5.93
CA LYS A 78 12.51 2.29 -5.86
C LYS A 78 12.98 1.99 -4.44
N GLU A 79 13.37 3.01 -3.68
CA GLU A 79 13.82 2.81 -2.31
C GLU A 79 12.67 2.42 -1.39
N ILE A 80 11.49 3.05 -1.53
CA ILE A 80 10.27 2.65 -0.80
C ILE A 80 9.89 1.20 -1.13
N LEU A 81 9.88 0.81 -2.42
CA LEU A 81 9.61 -0.57 -2.83
C LEU A 81 10.57 -1.55 -2.14
N ARG A 82 11.87 -1.27 -2.22
CA ARG A 82 12.90 -2.08 -1.59
C ARG A 82 12.67 -2.21 -0.09
N ILE A 83 12.45 -1.10 0.61
CA ILE A 83 12.22 -1.08 2.06
C ILE A 83 10.98 -1.91 2.43
N LEU A 84 9.91 -1.83 1.64
CA LEU A 84 8.70 -2.61 1.86
C LEU A 84 8.92 -4.11 1.65
N GLN A 85 9.64 -4.52 0.60
CA GLN A 85 9.99 -5.93 0.38
C GLN A 85 10.84 -6.47 1.54
N PHE A 86 11.91 -5.76 1.93
CA PHE A 86 12.73 -6.17 3.07
C PHE A 86 11.93 -6.25 4.37
N GLY A 87 11.06 -5.28 4.64
CA GLY A 87 10.25 -5.27 5.85
C GLY A 87 9.14 -6.34 5.86
N LEU A 88 8.67 -6.75 4.67
CA LEU A 88 7.71 -7.84 4.51
C LEU A 88 8.35 -9.18 4.88
N ASP A 89 9.60 -9.40 4.48
CA ASP A 89 10.36 -10.64 4.70
C ASP A 89 11.05 -10.73 6.06
N ASP A 90 11.37 -9.59 6.67
CA ASP A 90 11.95 -9.56 8.01
C ASP A 90 10.95 -10.12 9.04
N THR A 91 11.25 -11.27 9.64
CA THR A 91 10.40 -11.88 10.68
C THR A 91 10.87 -11.58 12.10
N SER A 92 11.96 -10.82 12.25
CA SER A 92 12.61 -10.59 13.54
C SER A 92 11.92 -9.54 14.42
N CYS A 93 11.26 -8.54 13.81
CA CYS A 93 10.58 -7.46 14.53
C CYS A 93 9.36 -6.92 13.77
N TRP A 94 8.50 -6.18 14.49
CA TRP A 94 7.42 -5.42 13.87
C TRP A 94 7.93 -4.06 13.40
N GLN A 95 7.41 -3.59 12.28
CA GLN A 95 7.88 -2.38 11.61
C GLN A 95 6.69 -1.52 11.17
N HIS A 96 6.62 -0.29 11.68
CA HIS A 96 5.59 0.67 11.34
C HIS A 96 5.89 1.38 10.03
N MET A 97 4.88 1.35 9.17
CA MET A 97 4.82 2.13 7.95
C MET A 97 4.21 3.51 8.22
N ASN A 98 4.59 4.51 7.42
CA ASN A 98 4.02 5.85 7.47
C ASN A 98 3.19 6.14 6.19
N THR A 99 2.75 7.39 6.05
CA THR A 99 1.90 7.82 4.95
C THR A 99 2.55 7.68 3.57
N TYR A 100 3.88 7.80 3.42
CA TYR A 100 4.56 7.55 2.15
C TYR A 100 4.42 6.09 1.71
N HIS A 101 4.66 5.17 2.64
CA HIS A 101 4.53 3.73 2.40
C HIS A 101 3.11 3.34 2.01
N PHE A 102 2.10 3.80 2.77
CA PHE A 102 0.70 3.50 2.44
C PHE A 102 0.24 4.14 1.13
N CYS A 103 0.70 5.36 0.81
CA CYS A 103 0.40 6.00 -0.46
C CYS A 103 0.97 5.20 -1.65
N PHE A 104 2.23 4.76 -1.55
CA PHE A 104 2.85 3.90 -2.56
C PHE A 104 2.12 2.56 -2.70
N LEU A 105 1.90 1.86 -1.59
CA LEU A 105 1.17 0.58 -1.57
C LEU A 105 -0.22 0.69 -2.17
N TYR A 106 -0.93 1.80 -1.93
CA TYR A 106 -2.25 2.01 -2.50
C TYR A 106 -2.22 1.99 -4.03
N ASP A 107 -1.34 2.75 -4.67
CA ASP A 107 -1.21 2.80 -6.13
C ASP A 107 -0.79 1.44 -6.71
N VAL A 108 0.16 0.77 -6.06
CA VAL A 108 0.60 -0.59 -6.41
C VAL A 108 -0.58 -1.56 -6.37
N PHE A 109 -1.34 -1.58 -5.27
CA PHE A 109 -2.45 -2.50 -5.11
C PHE A 109 -3.62 -2.20 -6.05
N VAL A 110 -3.89 -0.93 -6.36
CA VAL A 110 -4.89 -0.53 -7.36
C VAL A 110 -4.55 -1.11 -8.72
N ARG A 111 -3.32 -0.89 -9.20
CA ARG A 111 -2.87 -1.42 -10.49
C ARG A 111 -2.84 -2.94 -10.50
N PHE A 112 -2.22 -3.56 -9.50
CA PHE A 112 -2.10 -5.01 -9.41
C PHE A 112 -3.48 -5.67 -9.40
N SER A 113 -4.40 -5.21 -8.55
CA SER A 113 -5.75 -5.78 -8.46
C SER A 113 -6.54 -5.58 -9.74
N PHE A 114 -6.37 -4.43 -10.41
CA PHE A 114 -7.00 -4.17 -11.70
C PHE A 114 -6.49 -5.16 -12.76
N ASN A 115 -5.18 -5.32 -12.91
CA ASN A 115 -4.58 -6.24 -13.87
C ASN A 115 -4.99 -7.69 -13.57
N TYR A 116 -4.78 -8.14 -12.33
CA TYR A 116 -5.16 -9.48 -11.87
C TYR A 116 -6.63 -9.79 -12.19
N ASN A 117 -7.55 -8.85 -11.93
CA ASN A 117 -8.97 -9.11 -12.17
C ASN A 117 -9.33 -9.28 -13.65
N HIS A 118 -8.55 -8.66 -14.56
CA HIS A 118 -8.73 -8.75 -16.01
C HIS A 118 -7.84 -9.82 -16.67
N ASP A 119 -6.91 -10.40 -15.92
CA ASP A 119 -6.07 -11.49 -16.39
C ASP A 119 -6.88 -12.76 -16.69
N ASN A 120 -6.29 -13.59 -17.56
CA ASN A 120 -6.81 -14.92 -17.84
C ASN A 120 -6.63 -15.86 -16.63
N LEU A 121 -7.32 -17.01 -16.65
CA LEU A 121 -7.30 -17.95 -15.53
C LEU A 121 -5.89 -18.47 -15.20
N GLN A 122 -5.03 -18.68 -16.20
CA GLN A 122 -3.68 -19.19 -15.98
C GLN A 122 -2.83 -18.20 -15.19
N GLU A 123 -2.86 -16.92 -15.59
CA GLU A 123 -2.15 -15.85 -14.88
C GLU A 123 -2.71 -15.61 -13.47
N LYS A 124 -4.04 -15.70 -13.30
CA LYS A 124 -4.66 -15.61 -11.98
C LYS A 124 -4.21 -16.72 -11.03
N LEU A 125 -4.13 -17.95 -11.53
CA LEU A 125 -3.67 -19.10 -10.75
C LEU A 125 -2.16 -19.06 -10.48
N LEU A 126 -1.38 -18.43 -11.35
CA LEU A 126 0.06 -18.22 -11.13
C LEU A 126 0.30 -17.23 -9.99
N ASN A 127 -0.46 -16.12 -9.96
CA ASN A 127 -0.24 -15.02 -9.03
C ASN A 127 -0.91 -15.23 -7.67
N LEU A 128 -2.17 -15.70 -7.63
CA LEU A 128 -2.93 -15.92 -6.39
C LEU A 128 -3.72 -17.25 -6.50
N PRO A 129 -3.03 -18.41 -6.42
CA PRO A 129 -3.67 -19.72 -6.55
C PRO A 129 -4.76 -19.96 -5.50
N GLU A 130 -4.61 -19.40 -4.30
CA GLU A 130 -5.56 -19.50 -3.19
C GLU A 130 -6.93 -18.88 -3.48
N LEU A 131 -7.00 -17.97 -4.46
CA LEU A 131 -8.25 -17.39 -4.94
C LEU A 131 -8.95 -18.24 -6.01
N GLU A 132 -8.31 -19.29 -6.54
CA GLU A 132 -8.89 -20.18 -7.56
C GLU A 132 -9.49 -19.43 -8.76
N GLY A 133 -8.88 -18.30 -9.16
CA GLY A 133 -9.33 -17.45 -10.26
C GLY A 133 -10.44 -16.44 -9.90
N LYS A 134 -10.88 -16.39 -8.64
CA LYS A 134 -11.81 -15.36 -8.13
C LYS A 134 -11.13 -13.98 -8.11
N PRO A 135 -11.91 -12.89 -8.24
CA PRO A 135 -11.33 -11.55 -8.24
C PRO A 135 -10.77 -11.15 -6.86
N VAL A 136 -9.78 -10.27 -6.88
CA VAL A 136 -9.34 -9.51 -5.69
C VAL A 136 -10.33 -8.40 -5.41
N PHE A 137 -10.87 -8.37 -4.19
CA PHE A 137 -11.73 -7.29 -3.70
C PHE A 137 -10.89 -6.23 -2.96
N LEU A 138 -10.18 -5.39 -3.71
CA LEU A 138 -9.27 -4.38 -3.14
C LEU A 138 -9.92 -3.49 -2.08
N GLY A 139 -11.17 -3.07 -2.28
CA GLY A 139 -11.90 -2.25 -1.30
C GLY A 139 -12.01 -2.90 0.09
N ILE A 140 -12.11 -4.24 0.15
CA ILE A 140 -12.14 -5.02 1.39
C ILE A 140 -10.75 -5.04 2.01
N PHE A 141 -9.71 -5.31 1.21
CA PHE A 141 -8.32 -5.28 1.66
C PHE A 141 -7.99 -3.92 2.30
N ILE A 142 -8.26 -2.82 1.61
CA ILE A 142 -7.97 -1.48 2.11
C ILE A 142 -8.75 -1.19 3.41
N SER A 143 -10.03 -1.58 3.50
CA SER A 143 -10.84 -1.34 4.71
C SER A 143 -10.34 -2.14 5.93
N ASN A 144 -9.82 -3.34 5.69
CA ASN A 144 -9.34 -4.24 6.73
C ASN A 144 -7.88 -3.94 7.13
N TYR A 145 -7.02 -3.53 6.22
CA TYR A 145 -5.57 -3.47 6.47
C TYR A 145 -4.97 -2.06 6.52
N PHE A 146 -5.59 -1.05 5.89
CA PHE A 146 -5.06 0.33 5.95
C PHE A 146 -5.57 1.05 7.20
N PHE A 147 -4.68 1.80 7.86
CA PHE A 147 -5.06 2.64 9.00
C PHE A 147 -5.97 3.80 8.59
N ASN A 148 -5.67 4.44 7.46
CA ASN A 148 -6.50 5.46 6.84
C ASN A 148 -6.16 5.58 5.34
N LYS A 149 -6.91 6.44 4.64
CA LYS A 149 -6.71 6.79 3.23
C LYS A 149 -6.58 8.31 3.06
N ALA A 150 -6.13 9.02 4.09
CA ALA A 150 -6.12 10.48 4.09
C ALA A 150 -5.26 11.06 2.97
N PHE A 151 -4.23 10.32 2.52
CA PHE A 151 -3.36 10.69 1.39
C PHE A 151 -4.07 10.73 0.02
N LEU A 152 -5.31 10.24 -0.10
CA LEU A 152 -6.11 10.33 -1.33
C LEU A 152 -6.77 11.69 -1.52
N VAL A 153 -6.72 12.56 -0.51
CA VAL A 153 -7.29 13.90 -0.58
C VAL A 153 -6.63 14.72 -1.70
N ASP A 154 -7.45 15.54 -2.36
CA ASP A 154 -6.96 16.49 -3.33
C ASP A 154 -6.06 17.56 -2.67
N PRO A 155 -4.89 17.91 -3.25
CA PRO A 155 -3.99 18.88 -2.64
C PRO A 155 -4.58 20.28 -2.49
N GLU A 156 -5.37 20.76 -3.44
CA GLU A 156 -5.99 22.08 -3.37
C GLU A 156 -7.02 22.10 -2.23
N HIS A 157 -7.84 21.06 -2.15
CA HIS A 157 -8.77 20.90 -1.04
C HIS A 157 -8.04 20.84 0.31
N PHE A 158 -7.03 19.98 0.44
CA PHE A 158 -6.25 19.85 1.68
C PHE A 158 -5.61 21.18 2.11
N ASN A 159 -5.04 21.92 1.17
CA ASN A 159 -4.37 23.19 1.47
C ASN A 159 -5.35 24.31 1.79
N SER A 160 -6.60 24.24 1.30
CA SER A 160 -7.66 25.20 1.63
C SER A 160 -8.23 25.09 3.05
N LEU A 161 -8.03 23.94 3.72
CA LEU A 161 -8.57 23.68 5.05
C LEU A 161 -7.73 24.35 6.14
N GLU A 162 -8.42 24.96 7.11
CA GLU A 162 -7.81 25.43 8.35
C GLU A 162 -7.37 24.25 9.22
N ARG A 163 -6.56 24.54 10.26
CA ARG A 163 -6.01 23.50 11.13
C ARG A 163 -7.10 22.70 11.86
N GLU A 164 -8.11 23.38 12.36
CA GLU A 164 -9.22 22.79 13.13
C GLU A 164 -10.05 21.83 12.26
N ASP A 165 -10.25 22.20 10.99
CA ASP A 165 -10.95 21.36 10.01
C ASP A 165 -10.14 20.10 9.68
N LYS A 166 -8.82 20.26 9.50
CA LYS A 166 -7.92 19.12 9.28
C LYS A 166 -7.97 18.12 10.42
N ILE A 167 -7.94 18.57 11.67
CA ILE A 167 -8.06 17.69 12.84
C ILE A 167 -9.42 16.99 12.83
N THR A 168 -10.50 17.73 12.58
CA THR A 168 -11.86 17.18 12.56
C THR A 168 -12.05 16.12 11.48
N LEU A 169 -11.39 16.27 10.33
CA LEU A 169 -11.45 15.34 9.20
C LEU A 169 -10.43 14.18 9.29
N GLY A 170 -9.58 14.15 10.33
CA GLY A 170 -8.54 13.12 10.48
C GLY A 170 -7.34 13.32 9.54
N TYR A 171 -7.06 14.56 9.16
CA TYR A 171 -5.98 15.01 8.28
C TYR A 171 -4.79 15.57 9.08
N ASP A 172 -4.59 15.10 10.30
CA ASP A 172 -3.53 15.50 11.23
C ASP A 172 -2.39 14.46 11.33
N GLY A 173 -2.44 13.42 10.49
CA GLY A 173 -1.43 12.36 10.47
C GLY A 173 -0.02 12.85 10.10
N PRO A 174 1.03 12.24 10.66
CA PRO A 174 2.41 12.60 10.35
C PRO A 174 2.70 12.37 8.86
N HIS A 175 3.53 13.25 8.28
CA HIS A 175 3.92 13.26 6.86
C HIS A 175 2.78 13.44 5.85
N LEU A 176 1.51 13.55 6.28
CA LEU A 176 0.37 13.65 5.37
C LEU A 176 0.44 14.89 4.47
N PHE A 177 0.77 16.06 5.04
CA PHE A 177 0.98 17.28 4.24
C PHE A 177 2.02 17.06 3.14
N ALA A 178 3.13 16.40 3.48
CA ALA A 178 4.23 16.17 2.57
C ALA A 178 3.83 15.22 1.43
N VAL A 179 3.16 14.11 1.76
CA VAL A 179 2.65 13.15 0.78
C VAL A 179 1.61 13.78 -0.15
N VAL A 180 0.62 14.48 0.42
CA VAL A 180 -0.46 15.11 -0.38
C VAL A 180 0.12 16.10 -1.39
N ASN A 181 1.11 16.89 -0.96
CA ASN A 181 1.76 17.90 -1.79
C ASN A 181 2.94 17.38 -2.62
N GLY A 182 3.19 16.06 -2.64
CA GLY A 182 4.24 15.47 -3.49
C GLY A 182 5.67 15.85 -3.09
N LEU A 183 5.94 16.12 -1.81
CA LEU A 183 7.30 16.37 -1.35
C LEU A 183 8.13 15.07 -1.42
N THR A 184 9.38 15.17 -1.86
CA THR A 184 10.29 14.02 -1.84
C THR A 184 10.64 13.66 -0.39
N PRO A 185 10.45 12.39 0.04
CA PRO A 185 10.77 11.98 1.40
C PRO A 185 12.28 12.00 1.66
N THR A 186 12.69 12.28 2.90
CA THR A 186 14.07 12.04 3.34
C THR A 186 14.33 10.54 3.56
N ARG A 187 15.59 10.16 3.78
CA ARG A 187 15.94 8.76 4.11
C ARG A 187 15.27 8.29 5.40
N GLU A 188 15.20 9.17 6.40
CA GLU A 188 14.53 8.91 7.67
C GLU A 188 13.01 8.84 7.53
N GLU A 189 12.42 9.54 6.57
CA GLU A 189 11.00 9.43 6.26
C GLU A 189 10.66 8.17 5.45
N MET A 190 11.59 7.66 4.64
CA MET A 190 11.42 6.37 3.95
C MET A 190 11.70 5.17 4.85
N SER A 191 12.40 5.33 5.98
CA SER A 191 12.72 4.18 6.83
C SER A 191 11.49 3.66 7.57
N LEU A 192 11.43 2.33 7.71
CA LEU A 192 10.48 1.69 8.62
C LEU A 192 10.89 1.95 10.07
N LYS A 193 9.91 2.18 10.94
CA LYS A 193 10.15 2.36 12.37
C LYS A 193 9.93 1.04 13.10
N GLU A 194 10.99 0.47 13.65
CA GLU A 194 10.89 -0.74 14.46
C GLU A 194 10.00 -0.53 15.68
N SER A 195 9.20 -1.54 16.00
CA SER A 195 8.45 -1.70 17.23
C SER A 195 8.87 -3.02 17.87
N GLN A 196 9.31 -2.94 19.12
CA GLN A 196 9.59 -4.13 19.92
C GLN A 196 8.30 -4.74 20.48
N ASP A 197 7.21 -3.96 20.52
CA ASP A 197 5.92 -4.40 21.02
C ASP A 197 5.06 -5.02 19.91
N TYR A 198 4.23 -5.98 20.29
CA TYR A 198 3.21 -6.55 19.41
C TYR A 198 2.17 -5.47 19.06
N PRO A 199 2.00 -5.10 17.77
CA PRO A 199 1.28 -3.90 17.38
C PRO A 199 -0.25 -4.06 17.37
N TYR A 200 -0.75 -5.29 17.59
CA TYR A 200 -2.19 -5.56 17.58
C TYR A 200 -2.71 -5.70 19.01
N THR A 201 -3.83 -5.05 19.30
CA THR A 201 -4.53 -5.23 20.58
C THR A 201 -5.07 -6.65 20.69
N VAL A 202 -4.53 -7.43 21.63
CA VAL A 202 -5.10 -8.72 22.02
C VAL A 202 -6.31 -8.43 22.92
N PHE A 203 -7.48 -8.21 22.33
CA PHE A 203 -8.72 -8.25 23.12
C PHE A 203 -9.05 -9.73 23.37
N VAL A 204 -8.66 -10.21 24.56
CA VAL A 204 -9.07 -11.51 25.13
C VAL A 204 -10.51 -11.43 25.64
#